data_AF-A0A0J9VNE9-F1
#
_entry.id   AF-A0A0J9VNE9-F1
#
_cell.length_a   1.000
_cell.length_b   1.000
_cell.length_c   1.000
_cell.angle_alpha   90.00
_cell.angle_beta   90.00
_cell.angle_gamma   90.00
#
_symmetry.space_group_name_H-M   'P 1'
#
loop_
_entity.id
_entity.type
_entity.pdbx_description
1 polymer ?
#
loop_
_entity_poly.entity_id
_entity_poly.type
_entity_poly.pdbx_seq_one_letter_code
_entity_poly.pdbx_strand_id
1 'polypeptide(L)'
;MGQEEPDCAVFEDFNIFETIEIYIKENYESNVKAAFCESLDYESNTNPDLQLVNTCKRFVTLFDGLIGHCTHNVDELNKKKYPEYMNFWLNYQLFSSAYNKKQKLKFHNELASKYSNFKAESILNNKMFVMDDKYFRNMSIVYKLYKMLYIETERKNTKCDEFLEDFKKLYNEGIKKCYIDGDINLSKELEKFKDLYMKNDLNNVNFCIRENIPILPELSLLESSDKTKLRISNIASELLQSNSPNLVDKLPKIYYNDLKDLISVHYNLLFEYKKEEQNCLMIRILHQFFQYCNENKDNQKLASFMKEFIDEYYKKHKEEYKKIFEECKGEGKSNKYCDLFNTWKRKFKTDLSLIQNKPDSYLDYMKKYINGNTADTSSIANTLSMFLDFAANSKYSTTIISIMISFFLCFFFLYKVLNNYIYKIYLCISYN
;
A
#
# COMPACT_ATOMS: atom_id res chain seq x y z
N MET A 1 26.94 -9.97 -11.63
CA MET A 1 27.01 -9.43 -10.26
C MET A 1 25.66 -8.79 -9.99
N GLY A 2 24.85 -9.35 -9.10
CA GLY A 2 23.57 -8.74 -8.74
C GLY A 2 23.86 -7.43 -8.03
N GLN A 3 23.32 -6.31 -8.53
CA GLN A 3 23.28 -5.08 -7.77
C GLN A 3 22.38 -5.33 -6.56
N GLU A 4 22.93 -5.13 -5.37
CA GLU A 4 22.18 -5.13 -4.12
C GLU A 4 21.11 -4.03 -4.21
N GLU A 5 19.86 -4.36 -3.87
CA GLU A 5 18.76 -3.40 -3.97
C GLU A 5 19.05 -2.17 -3.11
N PRO A 6 18.83 -0.94 -3.61
CA PRO A 6 19.03 0.27 -2.83
C PRO A 6 18.13 0.28 -1.59
N ASP A 7 18.73 0.34 -0.40
CA ASP A 7 18.02 0.44 0.88
C ASP A 7 17.51 1.86 1.11
N CYS A 8 16.22 2.08 1.39
CA CYS A 8 15.72 3.45 1.65
C CYS A 8 16.08 4.00 3.04
N ALA A 9 16.78 3.23 3.88
CA ALA A 9 17.40 3.70 5.14
C ALA A 9 18.46 4.79 4.95
N VAL A 10 18.72 5.17 3.69
CA VAL A 10 19.58 6.25 3.26
C VAL A 10 19.18 7.61 3.84
N PHE A 11 17.94 7.80 4.30
CA PHE A 11 17.42 9.09 4.78
C PHE A 11 17.45 9.27 6.31
N GLU A 12 18.13 8.42 7.07
CA GLU A 12 18.20 8.53 8.54
C GLU A 12 18.81 9.88 9.01
N ASP A 13 19.81 10.40 8.29
CA ASP A 13 20.52 11.66 8.57
C ASP A 13 19.94 12.87 7.80
N PHE A 14 18.63 12.88 7.50
CA PHE A 14 18.06 13.88 6.58
C PHE A 14 18.24 15.34 7.00
N ASN A 15 18.24 15.63 8.30
CA ASN A 15 18.49 16.98 8.81
C ASN A 15 19.88 17.52 8.39
N ILE A 16 20.89 16.65 8.36
CA ILE A 16 22.23 16.95 7.88
C ILE A 16 22.17 17.21 6.37
N PHE A 17 21.47 16.35 5.62
CA PHE A 17 21.33 16.51 4.17
C PHE A 17 20.64 17.82 3.78
N GLU A 18 19.60 18.24 4.48
CA GLU A 18 18.93 19.52 4.22
C GLU A 18 19.90 20.71 4.47
N THR A 19 20.68 20.65 5.55
CA THR A 19 21.72 21.65 5.85
C THR A 19 22.77 21.71 4.73
N ILE A 20 23.19 20.55 4.23
CA ILE A 20 24.15 20.46 3.12
C ILE A 20 23.52 20.94 1.81
N GLU A 21 22.23 20.69 1.56
CA GLU A 21 21.52 21.24 0.39
C GLU A 21 21.48 22.77 0.38
N ILE A 22 21.37 23.42 1.54
CA ILE A 22 21.50 24.88 1.68
C ILE A 22 22.94 25.30 1.31
N TYR A 23 23.94 24.65 1.91
CA TYR A 23 25.35 24.90 1.60
C TYR A 23 25.67 24.76 0.10
N ILE A 24 25.13 23.75 -0.58
CA ILE A 24 25.31 23.54 -2.02
C ILE A 24 24.79 24.73 -2.82
N LYS A 25 23.58 25.24 -2.51
CA LYS A 25 22.97 26.36 -3.25
C LYS A 25 23.84 27.61 -3.19
N GLU A 26 24.49 27.85 -2.06
CA GLU A 26 25.31 29.04 -1.82
C GLU A 26 26.73 28.92 -2.38
N ASN A 27 27.28 27.69 -2.49
CA ASN A 27 28.72 27.48 -2.70
C ASN A 27 29.09 26.71 -3.98
N TYR A 28 28.13 26.21 -4.77
CA TYR A 28 28.46 25.38 -5.92
C TYR A 28 29.20 26.12 -7.06
N GLU A 29 28.96 27.42 -7.23
CA GLU A 29 29.59 28.19 -8.30
C GLU A 29 31.07 28.48 -8.02
N SER A 30 31.44 28.65 -6.75
CA SER A 30 32.80 28.97 -6.29
C SER A 30 33.65 27.74 -5.96
N ASN A 31 33.10 26.52 -6.07
CA ASN A 31 33.85 25.31 -5.77
C ASN A 31 34.92 25.02 -6.85
N VAL A 32 36.16 25.35 -6.54
CA VAL A 32 37.32 25.16 -7.44
C VAL A 32 37.56 23.70 -7.84
N LYS A 33 37.18 22.72 -7.00
CA LYS A 33 37.31 21.30 -7.34
C LYS A 33 36.34 20.88 -8.44
N ALA A 34 35.27 21.66 -8.64
CA ALA A 34 34.27 21.43 -9.66
C ALA A 34 34.57 22.11 -11.00
N ALA A 35 35.71 22.81 -11.14
CA ALA A 35 36.06 23.52 -12.38
C ALA A 35 36.06 22.61 -13.62
N PHE A 36 36.39 21.33 -13.46
CA PHE A 36 36.37 20.36 -14.57
C PHE A 36 34.98 20.16 -15.20
N CYS A 37 33.90 20.43 -14.45
CA CYS A 37 32.52 20.26 -14.94
C CYS A 37 32.22 21.09 -16.19
N GLU A 38 32.92 22.20 -16.41
CA GLU A 38 32.75 23.05 -17.60
C GLU A 38 33.29 22.41 -18.89
N SER A 39 34.13 21.39 -18.74
CA SER A 39 34.85 20.73 -19.83
C SER A 39 34.39 19.29 -20.09
N LEU A 40 33.35 18.84 -19.40
CA LEU A 40 32.81 17.50 -19.58
C LEU A 40 32.01 17.40 -20.89
N ASP A 41 32.22 16.33 -21.64
CA ASP A 41 31.48 16.05 -22.87
C ASP A 41 30.11 15.45 -22.52
N TYR A 42 29.11 16.32 -22.42
CA TYR A 42 27.75 15.90 -22.11
C TYR A 42 26.97 15.46 -23.36
N GLU A 43 27.12 16.15 -24.50
CA GLU A 43 26.61 15.75 -25.83
C GLU A 43 27.50 16.35 -26.94
N SER A 44 27.59 15.68 -28.09
CA SER A 44 28.51 15.99 -29.21
C SER A 44 28.22 17.30 -29.97
N ASN A 45 27.40 18.20 -29.43
CA ASN A 45 26.99 19.43 -30.10
C ASN A 45 27.48 20.66 -29.32
N THR A 46 28.72 21.07 -29.58
CA THR A 46 29.34 22.40 -29.50
C THR A 46 29.09 23.36 -28.30
N ASN A 47 28.15 23.13 -27.39
CA ASN A 47 27.92 23.89 -26.16
C ASN A 47 27.57 22.92 -25.01
N PRO A 48 28.20 23.05 -23.83
CA PRO A 48 27.86 22.23 -22.69
C PRO A 48 26.43 22.54 -22.23
N ASP A 49 25.64 21.50 -21.99
CA ASP A 49 24.34 21.63 -21.35
C ASP A 49 24.54 22.24 -19.96
N LEU A 50 24.17 23.52 -19.80
CA LEU A 50 24.37 24.29 -18.57
C LEU A 50 23.73 23.60 -17.36
N GLN A 51 22.64 22.86 -17.56
CA GLN A 51 21.99 22.12 -16.50
C GLN A 51 22.86 20.95 -16.02
N LEU A 52 23.49 20.20 -16.91
CA LEU A 52 24.42 19.13 -16.55
C LEU A 52 25.71 19.68 -15.91
N VAL A 53 26.23 20.81 -16.39
CA VAL A 53 27.35 21.52 -15.74
C VAL A 53 26.99 21.87 -14.30
N ASN A 54 25.82 22.49 -14.08
CA ASN A 54 25.36 22.87 -12.76
C ASN A 54 25.09 21.66 -11.86
N THR A 55 24.52 20.58 -12.39
CA THR A 55 24.35 19.32 -11.65
C THR A 55 25.69 18.74 -11.22
N CYS A 56 26.70 18.74 -12.11
CA CYS A 56 28.06 18.29 -11.78
C CYS A 56 28.68 19.16 -10.67
N LYS A 57 28.61 20.49 -10.81
CA LYS A 57 29.15 21.42 -9.80
C LYS A 57 28.50 21.21 -8.43
N ARG A 58 27.17 21.11 -8.40
CA ARG A 58 26.42 20.83 -7.18
C ARG A 58 26.74 19.47 -6.58
N PHE A 59 26.97 18.45 -7.40
CA PHE A 59 27.37 17.12 -6.92
C PHE A 59 28.75 17.13 -6.24
N VAL A 60 29.73 17.82 -6.84
CA VAL A 60 31.07 17.95 -6.22
C VAL A 60 30.99 18.70 -4.89
N THR A 61 30.18 19.77 -4.83
CA THR A 61 29.93 20.50 -3.58
C THR A 61 29.16 19.67 -2.54
N LEU A 62 28.24 18.80 -2.97
CA LEU A 62 27.57 17.83 -2.08
C LEU A 62 28.59 16.91 -1.42
N PHE A 63 29.50 16.33 -2.22
CA PHE A 63 30.55 15.46 -1.71
C PHE A 63 31.45 16.19 -0.70
N ASP A 64 31.89 17.41 -1.03
CA ASP A 64 32.72 18.23 -0.14
C ASP A 64 31.99 18.59 1.17
N GLY A 65 30.70 18.89 1.12
CA GLY A 65 29.88 19.15 2.30
C GLY A 65 29.75 17.92 3.21
N LEU A 66 29.46 16.75 2.63
CA LEU A 66 29.31 15.50 3.37
C LEU A 66 30.63 15.04 4.00
N ILE A 67 31.74 15.11 3.27
CA ILE A 67 33.05 14.72 3.81
C ILE A 67 33.54 15.67 4.90
N GLY A 68 33.25 16.97 4.77
CA GLY A 68 33.52 17.96 5.81
C GLY A 68 32.74 17.68 7.09
N HIS A 69 31.45 17.31 6.96
CA HIS A 69 30.61 16.94 8.10
C HIS A 69 31.14 15.70 8.86
N CYS A 70 31.78 14.76 8.17
CA CYS A 70 32.44 13.60 8.77
C CYS A 70 33.86 13.89 9.30
N THR A 71 34.26 15.15 9.52
CA THR A 71 35.63 15.52 9.92
C THR A 71 36.72 14.98 8.99
N HIS A 72 36.38 14.81 7.70
CA HIS A 72 37.22 14.16 6.69
C HIS A 72 37.56 12.68 6.97
N ASN A 73 36.78 12.01 7.82
CA ASN A 73 36.87 10.58 8.08
C ASN A 73 36.10 9.78 7.01
N VAL A 74 36.85 9.14 6.12
CA VAL A 74 36.32 8.33 5.02
C VAL A 74 35.57 7.09 5.51
N ASP A 75 36.03 6.48 6.61
CA ASP A 75 35.39 5.30 7.18
C ASP A 75 34.03 5.63 7.79
N GLU A 76 33.90 6.84 8.36
CA GLU A 76 32.62 7.32 8.90
C GLU A 76 31.61 7.58 7.78
N LEU A 77 32.04 8.18 6.68
CA LEU A 77 31.20 8.45 5.52
C LEU A 77 30.69 7.14 4.87
N ASN A 78 31.54 6.12 4.80
CA ASN A 78 31.16 4.80 4.31
C ASN A 78 30.19 4.06 5.25
N LYS A 79 30.26 4.31 6.57
CA LYS A 79 29.34 3.72 7.56
C LYS A 79 27.95 4.36 7.53
N LYS A 80 27.83 5.65 7.15
CA LYS A 80 26.59 6.44 7.24
C LYS A 80 25.70 6.41 6.00
N LYS A 81 25.92 5.49 5.05
CA LYS A 81 25.16 5.39 3.78
C LYS A 81 25.14 6.68 2.93
N TYR A 82 26.11 7.57 3.13
CA TYR A 82 26.20 8.84 2.38
C TYR A 82 26.48 8.64 0.89
N PRO A 83 27.28 7.66 0.44
CA PRO A 83 27.41 7.36 -0.98
C PRO A 83 26.10 6.95 -1.65
N GLU A 84 25.25 6.22 -0.95
CA GLU A 84 23.92 5.81 -1.39
C GLU A 84 22.98 7.02 -1.49
N TYR A 85 23.05 7.95 -0.51
CA TYR A 85 22.37 9.25 -0.61
C TYR A 85 22.85 10.05 -1.80
N MET A 86 24.17 10.15 -2.02
CA MET A 86 24.76 10.86 -3.17
C MET A 86 24.28 10.25 -4.49
N ASN A 87 24.22 8.93 -4.59
CA ASN A 87 23.70 8.24 -5.77
C ASN A 87 22.22 8.56 -6.02
N PHE A 88 21.40 8.50 -4.97
CA PHE A 88 19.99 8.87 -5.05
C PHE A 88 19.82 10.34 -5.46
N TRP A 89 20.53 11.25 -4.79
CA TRP A 89 20.47 12.69 -5.05
C TRP A 89 20.81 13.00 -6.52
N LEU A 90 21.87 12.39 -7.05
CA LEU A 90 22.27 12.61 -8.44
C LEU A 90 21.19 12.12 -9.42
N ASN A 91 20.66 10.91 -9.20
CA ASN A 91 19.56 10.37 -10.01
C ASN A 91 18.31 11.26 -9.92
N TYR A 92 18.03 11.85 -8.75
CA TYR A 92 16.92 12.77 -8.54
C TYR A 92 17.07 14.07 -9.34
N GLN A 93 18.27 14.66 -9.36
CA GLN A 93 18.54 15.85 -10.20
C GLN A 93 18.38 15.52 -11.70
N LEU A 94 18.93 14.39 -12.14
CA LEU A 94 18.85 13.98 -13.55
C LEU A 94 17.43 13.60 -13.99
N PHE A 95 16.63 13.01 -13.09
CA PHE A 95 15.22 12.70 -13.35
C PHE A 95 14.36 13.96 -13.46
N SER A 96 14.54 14.92 -12.54
CA SER A 96 13.79 16.18 -12.52
C SER A 96 14.02 17.01 -13.79
N SER A 97 15.15 16.75 -14.47
CA SER A 97 15.57 17.39 -15.72
C SER A 97 15.10 16.65 -16.98
N ALA A 98 14.30 15.58 -16.83
CA ALA A 98 13.75 14.76 -17.90
C ALA A 98 14.79 14.08 -18.83
N TYR A 99 16.02 13.86 -18.38
CA TYR A 99 17.03 13.14 -19.17
C TYR A 99 16.68 11.66 -19.37
N ASN A 100 16.97 11.14 -20.56
CA ASN A 100 16.75 9.73 -20.89
C ASN A 100 17.87 8.83 -20.31
N LYS A 101 17.65 7.51 -20.34
CA LYS A 101 18.58 6.51 -19.76
C LYS A 101 20.00 6.60 -20.34
N LYS A 102 20.15 6.88 -21.64
CA LYS A 102 21.46 6.98 -22.30
C LYS A 102 22.23 8.22 -21.82
N GLN A 103 21.55 9.36 -21.72
CA GLN A 103 22.12 10.60 -21.20
C GLN A 103 22.57 10.45 -19.75
N LYS A 104 21.71 9.85 -18.89
CA LYS A 104 22.05 9.54 -17.49
C LYS A 104 23.29 8.67 -17.40
N LEU A 105 23.37 7.59 -18.18
CA LEU A 105 24.52 6.69 -18.16
C LEU A 105 25.81 7.40 -18.59
N LYS A 106 25.74 8.21 -19.67
CA LYS A 106 26.90 9.00 -20.12
C LYS A 106 27.37 9.96 -19.02
N PHE A 107 26.45 10.70 -18.40
CA PHE A 107 26.78 11.61 -17.30
C PHE A 107 27.46 10.90 -16.14
N HIS A 108 26.95 9.74 -15.71
CA HIS A 108 27.57 8.94 -14.65
C HIS A 108 29.00 8.52 -15.01
N ASN A 109 29.24 8.05 -16.24
CA ASN A 109 30.57 7.62 -16.70
C ASN A 109 31.56 8.79 -16.77
N GLU A 110 31.14 9.92 -17.33
CA GLU A 110 31.96 11.13 -17.43
C GLU A 110 32.34 11.65 -16.04
N LEU A 111 31.38 11.74 -15.13
CA LEU A 111 31.63 12.16 -13.75
C LEU A 111 32.58 11.18 -13.02
N ALA A 112 32.38 9.88 -13.18
CA ALA A 112 33.24 8.85 -12.58
C ALA A 112 34.70 8.94 -13.07
N SER A 113 34.91 9.29 -14.34
CA SER A 113 36.26 9.49 -14.89
C SER A 113 37.05 10.63 -14.24
N LYS A 114 36.36 11.50 -13.50
CA LYS A 114 36.94 12.71 -12.87
C LYS A 114 36.94 12.66 -11.35
N TYR A 115 36.67 11.51 -10.72
CA TYR A 115 36.69 11.38 -9.26
C TYR A 115 38.03 11.75 -8.61
N SER A 116 39.16 11.55 -9.31
CA SER A 116 40.49 12.00 -8.86
C SER A 116 40.56 13.51 -8.61
N ASN A 117 39.86 14.32 -9.41
CA ASN A 117 39.89 15.78 -9.33
C ASN A 117 39.38 16.32 -7.99
N PHE A 118 38.53 15.55 -7.30
CA PHE A 118 37.99 15.91 -5.99
C PHE A 118 38.18 14.80 -4.94
N LYS A 119 39.11 13.87 -5.19
CA LYS A 119 39.53 12.80 -4.26
C LYS A 119 38.40 11.88 -3.80
N ALA A 120 37.50 11.52 -4.70
CA ALA A 120 36.32 10.71 -4.37
C ALA A 120 36.42 9.22 -4.75
N GLU A 121 37.52 8.79 -5.38
CA GLU A 121 37.66 7.46 -5.96
C GLU A 121 37.50 6.34 -4.94
N SER A 122 38.13 6.48 -3.76
CA SER A 122 38.05 5.47 -2.68
C SER A 122 36.65 5.35 -2.07
N ILE A 123 35.77 6.31 -2.34
CA ILE A 123 34.44 6.42 -1.73
C ILE A 123 33.35 6.04 -2.74
N LEU A 124 33.40 6.63 -3.93
CA LEU A 124 32.31 6.59 -4.91
C LEU A 124 32.48 5.52 -5.99
N ASN A 125 33.68 4.97 -6.18
CA ASN A 125 33.89 3.92 -7.18
C ASN A 125 32.94 2.75 -6.93
N ASN A 126 32.25 2.33 -7.98
CA ASN A 126 31.24 1.27 -7.99
C ASN A 126 29.98 1.54 -7.13
N LYS A 127 29.83 2.72 -6.51
CA LYS A 127 28.64 3.09 -5.71
C LYS A 127 27.65 3.99 -6.46
N MET A 128 28.10 4.63 -7.53
CA MET A 128 27.30 5.55 -8.34
C MET A 128 26.78 4.85 -9.60
N PHE A 129 25.48 4.80 -9.79
CA PHE A 129 24.84 4.11 -10.91
C PHE A 129 23.49 4.73 -11.27
N VAL A 130 23.06 4.54 -12.51
CA VAL A 130 21.70 4.91 -12.92
C VAL A 130 20.72 3.98 -12.22
N MET A 131 19.85 4.54 -11.37
CA MET A 131 18.88 3.76 -10.62
C MET A 131 17.79 3.20 -11.54
N ASP A 132 17.28 2.02 -11.18
CA ASP A 132 16.07 1.49 -11.79
C ASP A 132 14.85 2.35 -11.40
N ASP A 133 13.93 2.53 -12.35
CA ASP A 133 12.81 3.45 -12.24
C ASP A 133 11.86 3.11 -11.08
N LYS A 134 11.68 1.82 -10.76
CA LYS A 134 10.82 1.39 -9.66
C LYS A 134 11.41 1.84 -8.32
N TYR A 135 12.67 1.49 -8.06
CA TYR A 135 13.35 1.86 -6.81
C TYR A 135 13.51 3.37 -6.68
N PHE A 136 13.85 4.07 -7.77
CA PHE A 136 13.95 5.52 -7.77
C PHE A 136 12.63 6.19 -7.38
N ARG A 137 11.50 5.74 -7.94
CA ARG A 137 10.18 6.29 -7.61
C ARG A 137 9.80 6.07 -6.14
N ASN A 138 10.17 4.92 -5.58
CA ASN A 138 9.86 4.60 -4.19
C ASN A 138 10.71 5.42 -3.22
N MET A 139 12.02 5.49 -3.45
CA MET A 139 12.90 6.40 -2.70
C MET A 139 12.49 7.87 -2.84
N SER A 140 12.00 8.28 -4.02
CA SER A 140 11.53 9.65 -4.25
C SER A 140 10.32 10.03 -3.40
N ILE A 141 9.44 9.09 -3.06
CA ILE A 141 8.32 9.35 -2.15
C ILE A 141 8.86 9.66 -0.75
N VAL A 142 9.73 8.78 -0.24
CA VAL A 142 10.34 8.93 1.10
C VAL A 142 11.15 10.23 1.17
N TYR A 143 12.03 10.47 0.20
CA TYR A 143 12.83 11.70 0.11
C TYR A 143 11.94 12.96 0.18
N LYS A 144 10.85 13.00 -0.59
CA LYS A 144 9.93 14.15 -0.58
C LYS A 144 9.22 14.31 0.76
N LEU A 145 8.81 13.22 1.41
CA LEU A 145 8.20 13.28 2.75
C LEU A 145 9.16 13.88 3.78
N TYR A 146 10.41 13.42 3.81
CA TYR A 146 11.46 14.00 4.65
C TYR A 146 11.73 15.47 4.29
N LYS A 147 11.79 15.80 3.01
CA LYS A 147 11.96 17.20 2.55
C LYS A 147 10.83 18.08 3.05
N MET A 148 9.58 17.63 2.95
CA MET A 148 8.41 18.35 3.47
C MET A 148 8.45 18.53 4.99
N LEU A 149 9.01 17.56 5.72
CA LEU A 149 9.18 17.64 7.17
C LEU A 149 10.16 18.75 7.58
N TYR A 150 11.29 18.88 6.88
CA TYR A 150 12.39 19.78 7.25
C TYR A 150 12.44 21.12 6.49
N ILE A 151 11.75 21.28 5.36
CA ILE A 151 11.70 22.58 4.66
C ILE A 151 10.98 23.62 5.54
N GLU A 152 11.65 24.73 5.81
CA GLU A 152 11.06 25.89 6.45
C GLU A 152 10.27 26.72 5.43
N THR A 153 8.93 26.63 5.45
CA THR A 153 8.09 27.50 4.63
C THR A 153 7.74 28.78 5.40
N GLU A 154 8.38 29.90 5.06
CA GLU A 154 8.21 31.22 5.71
C GLU A 154 6.81 31.88 5.56
N ARG A 155 5.70 31.16 5.37
CA ARG A 155 4.38 31.82 5.19
C ARG A 155 3.31 31.30 6.13
N LYS A 156 2.90 32.19 7.04
CA LYS A 156 1.80 32.04 8.00
C LYS A 156 0.45 31.79 7.30
N ASN A 157 -0.15 30.67 7.65
CA ASN A 157 -1.59 30.38 7.73
C ASN A 157 -2.47 30.26 6.47
N THR A 158 -2.04 30.62 5.27
CA THR A 158 -2.79 30.26 4.03
C THR A 158 -2.20 29.08 3.26
N LYS A 159 -0.99 28.63 3.59
CA LYS A 159 -0.30 27.53 2.90
C LYS A 159 -0.34 26.18 3.61
N CYS A 160 -0.73 26.13 4.88
CA CYS A 160 -0.67 24.88 5.64
C CYS A 160 -1.69 23.85 5.17
N ASP A 161 -2.89 24.28 4.77
CA ASP A 161 -3.87 23.38 4.17
C ASP A 161 -3.37 22.80 2.83
N GLU A 162 -2.79 23.62 1.96
CA GLU A 162 -2.19 23.16 0.70
C GLU A 162 -1.03 22.20 0.95
N PHE A 163 -0.14 22.55 1.88
CA PHE A 163 0.98 21.70 2.30
C PHE A 163 0.51 20.36 2.85
N LEU A 164 -0.47 20.35 3.76
CA LEU A 164 -0.99 19.13 4.38
C LEU A 164 -1.77 18.27 3.37
N GLU A 165 -2.43 18.88 2.39
CA GLU A 165 -3.08 18.15 1.31
C GLU A 165 -2.05 17.48 0.37
N ASP A 166 -0.95 18.16 0.04
CA ASP A 166 0.14 17.57 -0.74
C ASP A 166 0.88 16.48 0.05
N PHE A 167 1.10 16.71 1.34
CA PHE A 167 1.70 15.73 2.25
C PHE A 167 0.82 14.48 2.32
N LYS A 168 -0.50 14.67 2.47
CA LYS A 168 -1.48 13.59 2.47
C LYS A 168 -1.45 12.78 1.19
N LYS A 169 -1.45 13.43 0.02
CA LYS A 169 -1.40 12.73 -1.27
C LYS A 169 -0.15 11.88 -1.37
N LEU A 170 1.01 12.44 -1.03
CA LEU A 170 2.29 11.77 -1.12
C LEU A 170 2.41 10.60 -0.13
N TYR A 171 1.99 10.80 1.12
CA TYR A 171 2.02 9.77 2.16
C TYR A 171 1.08 8.61 1.82
N ASN A 172 -0.15 8.91 1.38
CA ASN A 172 -1.11 7.88 0.97
C ASN A 172 -0.69 7.17 -0.33
N GLU A 173 0.01 7.84 -1.25
CA GLU A 173 0.66 7.18 -2.40
C GLU A 173 1.69 6.16 -1.94
N GLY A 174 2.53 6.53 -0.97
CA GLY A 174 3.50 5.64 -0.35
C GLY A 174 2.85 4.39 0.24
N ILE A 175 1.83 4.56 1.10
CA ILE A 175 1.08 3.45 1.69
C ILE A 175 0.48 2.54 0.62
N LYS A 176 -0.15 3.12 -0.42
CA LYS A 176 -0.74 2.34 -1.51
C LYS A 176 0.33 1.49 -2.21
N LYS A 177 1.51 2.03 -2.50
CA LYS A 177 2.60 1.27 -3.13
C LYS A 177 3.16 0.17 -2.23
N CYS A 178 3.26 0.40 -0.92
CA CYS A 178 3.64 -0.63 0.04
C CYS A 178 2.81 -1.90 -0.11
N TYR A 179 1.50 -1.76 -0.13
CA TYR A 179 0.58 -2.90 -0.17
C TYR A 179 0.27 -3.41 -1.59
N ILE A 180 0.06 -2.51 -2.55
CA ILE A 180 -0.32 -2.89 -3.92
C ILE A 180 0.89 -3.42 -4.70
N ASP A 181 2.05 -2.76 -4.59
CA ASP A 181 3.26 -3.16 -5.31
C ASP A 181 4.13 -4.15 -4.52
N GLY A 182 3.76 -4.42 -3.27
CA GLY A 182 4.46 -5.35 -2.37
C GLY A 182 5.86 -4.90 -1.99
N ASP A 183 6.14 -3.58 -2.01
CA ASP A 183 7.49 -3.06 -1.74
C ASP A 183 7.77 -2.98 -0.24
N ILE A 184 8.43 -4.02 0.27
CA ILE A 184 8.81 -4.13 1.68
C ILE A 184 9.80 -3.04 2.10
N ASN A 185 10.71 -2.61 1.21
CA ASN A 185 11.73 -1.61 1.53
C ASN A 185 11.09 -0.23 1.71
N LEU A 186 10.17 0.15 0.81
CA LEU A 186 9.36 1.35 0.98
C LEU A 186 8.54 1.30 2.28
N SER A 187 7.96 0.14 2.59
CA SER A 187 7.12 -0.05 3.78
C SER A 187 7.88 0.18 5.07
N LYS A 188 9.06 -0.44 5.22
CA LYS A 188 9.92 -0.23 6.39
C LYS A 188 10.32 1.23 6.57
N GLU A 189 10.53 1.93 5.47
CA GLU A 189 11.02 3.31 5.48
C GLU A 189 9.90 4.31 5.73
N LEU A 190 8.67 4.04 5.30
CA LEU A 190 7.49 4.78 5.75
C LEU A 190 7.20 4.56 7.24
N GLU A 191 7.46 3.37 7.78
CA GLU A 191 7.34 3.10 9.21
C GLU A 191 8.37 3.92 10.01
N LYS A 192 9.65 3.92 9.59
CA LYS A 192 10.69 4.78 10.19
C LYS A 192 10.36 6.27 10.09
N PHE A 193 9.91 6.72 8.92
CA PHE A 193 9.49 8.11 8.71
C PHE A 193 8.35 8.48 9.68
N LYS A 194 7.35 7.61 9.82
CA LYS A 194 6.24 7.82 10.76
C LYS A 194 6.73 7.89 12.20
N ASP A 195 7.61 6.97 12.61
CA ASP A 195 8.16 6.97 13.97
C ASP A 195 8.95 8.24 14.25
N LEU A 196 9.70 8.74 13.27
CA LEU A 196 10.38 10.03 13.36
C LEU A 196 9.35 11.18 13.47
N TYR A 197 8.36 11.20 12.59
CA TYR A 197 7.30 12.22 12.53
C TYR A 197 6.52 12.34 13.85
N MET A 198 6.29 11.21 14.52
CA MET A 198 5.52 11.15 15.78
C MET A 198 6.37 11.42 17.03
N LYS A 199 7.69 11.69 16.91
CA LYS A 199 8.53 12.06 18.05
C LYS A 199 8.27 13.50 18.50
N ASN A 200 8.19 13.71 19.81
CA ASN A 200 7.87 15.02 20.41
C ASN A 200 9.00 16.07 20.30
N ASP A 201 10.24 15.67 20.00
CA ASP A 201 11.44 16.54 20.03
C ASP A 201 11.95 16.92 18.64
N LEU A 202 11.06 17.08 17.66
CA LEU A 202 11.43 17.47 16.32
C LEU A 202 11.85 18.96 16.25
N ASN A 203 13.14 19.21 16.50
CA ASN A 203 13.77 20.51 16.29
C ASN A 203 13.83 20.85 14.79
N ASN A 204 13.57 22.12 14.43
CA ASN A 204 13.65 22.63 13.05
C ASN A 204 12.71 21.98 12.03
N VAL A 205 11.53 21.54 12.47
CA VAL A 205 10.47 21.04 11.56
C VAL A 205 9.58 22.17 11.07
N ASN A 206 9.01 21.96 9.87
CA ASN A 206 8.07 22.85 9.20
C ASN A 206 6.98 23.38 10.16
N PHE A 207 6.71 24.68 10.08
CA PHE A 207 5.75 25.38 10.92
C PHE A 207 4.34 24.75 10.90
N CYS A 208 3.86 24.33 9.73
CA CYS A 208 2.52 23.74 9.58
C CYS A 208 2.39 22.41 10.32
N ILE A 209 3.48 21.64 10.38
CA ILE A 209 3.52 20.41 11.17
C ILE A 209 3.60 20.78 12.66
N ARG A 210 4.42 21.76 13.03
CA ARG A 210 4.63 22.16 14.43
C ARG A 210 3.35 22.69 15.13
N GLU A 211 2.52 23.47 14.45
CA GLU A 211 1.33 24.06 15.08
C GLU A 211 0.21 23.05 15.36
N ASN A 212 0.04 22.05 14.50
CA ASN A 212 -0.99 21.02 14.64
C ASN A 212 -0.50 19.73 13.97
N ILE A 213 0.39 18.97 14.63
CA ILE A 213 0.89 17.69 14.11
C ILE A 213 -0.31 16.75 13.92
N PRO A 214 -0.77 16.48 12.68
CA PRO A 214 -1.87 15.56 12.50
C PRO A 214 -1.33 14.15 12.74
N ILE A 215 -2.09 13.36 13.50
CA ILE A 215 -1.68 12.00 13.84
C ILE A 215 -1.68 11.15 12.57
N LEU A 216 -0.52 10.60 12.21
CA LEU A 216 -0.44 9.62 11.14
C LEU A 216 -1.17 8.34 11.54
N PRO A 217 -1.88 7.69 10.60
CA PRO A 217 -2.62 6.47 10.91
C PRO A 217 -1.70 5.37 11.45
N GLU A 218 -2.28 4.49 12.26
CA GLU A 218 -1.58 3.28 12.64
C GLU A 218 -1.28 2.45 11.39
N LEU A 219 -0.05 1.94 11.31
CA LEU A 219 0.42 1.15 10.18
C LEU A 219 0.75 -0.23 10.71
N SER A 220 -0.06 -1.23 10.34
CA SER A 220 0.22 -2.64 10.59
C SER A 220 0.80 -3.29 9.33
N LEU A 221 1.93 -2.76 8.87
CA LEU A 221 2.57 -3.09 7.59
C LEU A 221 3.10 -4.51 7.53
N LEU A 222 3.69 -4.97 8.63
CA LEU A 222 4.46 -6.20 8.68
C LEU A 222 3.75 -7.26 9.53
N GLU A 223 3.99 -8.54 9.22
CA GLU A 223 3.53 -9.63 10.08
C GLU A 223 4.16 -9.52 11.46
N SER A 224 3.35 -9.71 12.50
CA SER A 224 3.82 -9.67 13.89
C SER A 224 4.84 -10.77 14.20
N SER A 225 4.75 -11.91 13.51
CA SER A 225 5.67 -13.04 13.62
C SER A 225 6.92 -12.91 12.75
N ASP A 226 6.85 -12.14 11.66
CA ASP A 226 7.92 -11.99 10.69
C ASP A 226 7.92 -10.59 10.07
N LYS A 227 8.75 -9.69 10.63
CA LYS A 227 8.92 -8.31 10.16
C LYS A 227 9.54 -8.19 8.76
N THR A 228 9.82 -9.31 8.08
CA THR A 228 10.28 -9.33 6.70
C THR A 228 9.16 -9.53 5.69
N LYS A 229 7.93 -9.82 6.15
CA LYS A 229 6.76 -10.05 5.29
C LYS A 229 5.68 -9.02 5.52
N LEU A 230 5.06 -8.57 4.43
CA LEU A 230 3.85 -7.76 4.51
C LEU A 230 2.70 -8.60 5.03
N ARG A 231 1.90 -8.01 5.90
CA ARG A 231 0.68 -8.65 6.41
C ARG A 231 -0.28 -8.88 5.25
N ILE A 232 -0.72 -10.11 5.01
CA ILE A 232 -1.71 -10.41 3.96
C ILE A 232 -3.10 -10.58 4.56
N SER A 233 -4.11 -9.97 3.93
CA SER A 233 -5.51 -10.20 4.24
C SER A 233 -6.10 -11.10 3.16
N ASN A 234 -6.24 -12.40 3.47
CA ASN A 234 -6.49 -13.43 2.47
C ASN A 234 -7.82 -13.22 1.73
N ILE A 235 -8.90 -12.85 2.43
CA ILE A 235 -10.23 -12.70 1.82
C ILE A 235 -10.32 -11.37 1.07
N ALA A 236 -9.83 -10.29 1.68
CA ALA A 236 -9.66 -8.99 1.05
C ALA A 236 -8.86 -9.06 -0.28
N SER A 237 -7.77 -9.84 -0.32
CA SER A 237 -6.95 -9.99 -1.52
C SER A 237 -7.71 -10.69 -2.66
N GLU A 238 -8.52 -11.71 -2.34
CA GLU A 238 -9.39 -12.38 -3.31
C GLU A 238 -10.44 -11.42 -3.90
N LEU A 239 -10.99 -10.51 -3.09
CA LEU A 239 -11.99 -9.52 -3.48
C LEU A 239 -11.47 -8.46 -4.45
N LEU A 240 -10.16 -8.19 -4.44
CA LEU A 240 -9.53 -7.24 -5.36
C LEU A 240 -9.19 -7.88 -6.72
N GLN A 241 -8.86 -9.17 -6.72
CA GLN A 241 -8.36 -9.90 -7.89
C GLN A 241 -9.43 -10.63 -8.70
N SER A 242 -10.68 -10.73 -8.21
CA SER A 242 -11.74 -11.51 -8.88
C SER A 242 -12.17 -10.89 -10.22
N ASN A 243 -11.48 -11.28 -11.30
CA ASN A 243 -11.83 -10.97 -12.68
C ASN A 243 -12.66 -12.08 -13.36
N SER A 244 -13.21 -13.03 -12.60
CA SER A 244 -13.88 -14.20 -13.19
C SER A 244 -15.38 -14.23 -12.83
N PRO A 245 -16.29 -14.06 -13.81
CA PRO A 245 -17.73 -13.97 -13.57
C PRO A 245 -18.40 -15.31 -13.22
N ASN A 246 -17.69 -16.46 -13.26
CA ASN A 246 -18.34 -17.77 -13.37
C ASN A 246 -17.95 -18.82 -12.31
N LEU A 247 -17.60 -18.45 -11.07
CA LEU A 247 -17.55 -19.42 -9.97
C LEU A 247 -18.57 -19.06 -8.89
N VAL A 248 -19.54 -19.95 -8.69
CA VAL A 248 -20.59 -19.91 -7.64
C VAL A 248 -19.99 -19.75 -6.23
N ASP A 249 -18.69 -20.03 -6.06
CA ASP A 249 -17.98 -20.06 -4.78
C ASP A 249 -17.05 -18.85 -4.53
N LYS A 250 -17.14 -17.73 -5.26
CA LYS A 250 -16.30 -16.54 -4.98
C LYS A 250 -17.16 -15.33 -4.63
N LEU A 251 -16.64 -14.48 -3.74
CA LEU A 251 -17.26 -13.20 -3.46
C LEU A 251 -17.05 -12.25 -4.66
N PRO A 252 -18.10 -11.53 -5.10
CA PRO A 252 -17.97 -10.55 -6.17
C PRO A 252 -16.98 -9.43 -5.84
N LYS A 253 -16.33 -8.91 -6.88
CA LYS A 253 -15.37 -7.81 -6.75
C LYS A 253 -16.01 -6.58 -6.10
N ILE A 254 -15.24 -5.89 -5.25
CA ILE A 254 -15.67 -4.63 -4.64
C ILE A 254 -15.46 -3.47 -5.62
N TYR A 255 -16.54 -2.73 -5.90
CA TYR A 255 -16.52 -1.53 -6.74
C TYR A 255 -16.64 -0.22 -5.95
N TYR A 256 -16.81 -0.30 -4.63
CA TYR A 256 -16.93 0.84 -3.74
C TYR A 256 -15.56 1.43 -3.41
N ASN A 257 -15.28 2.66 -3.85
CA ASN A 257 -13.94 3.24 -3.82
C ASN A 257 -13.30 3.30 -2.43
N ASP A 258 -14.00 3.80 -1.39
CA ASP A 258 -13.39 3.95 -0.06
C ASP A 258 -13.14 2.58 0.61
N LEU A 259 -14.08 1.64 0.49
CA LEU A 259 -13.94 0.27 1.00
C LEU A 259 -12.86 -0.50 0.24
N LYS A 260 -12.82 -0.35 -1.09
CA LYS A 260 -11.78 -0.95 -1.94
C LYS A 260 -10.41 -0.40 -1.58
N ASP A 261 -10.28 0.90 -1.40
CA ASP A 261 -9.03 1.54 -1.00
C ASP A 261 -8.57 1.01 0.36
N LEU A 262 -9.46 0.99 1.36
CA LEU A 262 -9.18 0.43 2.69
C LEU A 262 -8.66 -1.02 2.61
N ILE A 263 -9.34 -1.87 1.85
CA ILE A 263 -8.97 -3.27 1.65
C ILE A 263 -7.62 -3.40 0.92
N SER A 264 -7.37 -2.55 -0.08
CA SER A 264 -6.13 -2.53 -0.86
C SER A 264 -4.91 -2.15 -0.03
N VAL A 265 -5.12 -1.48 1.11
CA VAL A 265 -4.08 -1.18 2.09
C VAL A 265 -4.26 -1.96 3.39
N HIS A 266 -4.88 -3.15 3.30
CA HIS A 266 -4.98 -4.14 4.38
C HIS A 266 -5.57 -3.56 5.67
N TYR A 267 -6.67 -2.83 5.51
CA TYR A 267 -7.44 -2.21 6.61
C TYR A 267 -6.73 -1.08 7.36
N ASN A 268 -5.64 -0.54 6.83
CA ASN A 268 -5.03 0.67 7.37
C ASN A 268 -5.79 1.89 6.83
N LEU A 269 -6.31 2.73 7.72
CA LEU A 269 -7.03 3.93 7.31
C LEU A 269 -6.05 4.89 6.62
N LEU A 270 -6.40 5.37 5.42
CA LEU A 270 -5.60 6.39 4.74
C LEU A 270 -5.58 7.69 5.56
N PHE A 271 -4.45 8.39 5.50
CA PHE A 271 -4.25 9.61 6.27
C PHE A 271 -5.16 10.73 5.78
N GLU A 272 -5.83 11.38 6.73
CA GLU A 272 -6.63 12.59 6.55
C GLU A 272 -6.25 13.56 7.68
N TYR A 273 -5.73 14.73 7.32
CA TYR A 273 -5.27 15.72 8.31
C TYR A 273 -6.43 16.53 8.91
N LYS A 274 -7.55 16.63 8.20
CA LYS A 274 -8.78 17.26 8.69
C LYS A 274 -9.66 16.23 9.39
N LYS A 275 -9.96 16.46 10.67
CA LYS A 275 -10.79 15.54 11.47
C LYS A 275 -12.17 15.32 10.86
N GLU A 276 -12.79 16.35 10.29
CA GLU A 276 -14.09 16.23 9.63
C GLU A 276 -14.03 15.30 8.39
N GLU A 277 -12.99 15.43 7.56
CA GLU A 277 -12.83 14.58 6.38
C GLU A 277 -12.46 13.13 6.75
N GLN A 278 -11.66 12.93 7.81
CA GLN A 278 -11.43 11.61 8.38
C GLN A 278 -12.75 10.96 8.84
N ASN A 279 -13.59 11.70 9.57
CA ASN A 279 -14.88 11.20 10.01
C ASN A 279 -15.80 10.90 8.81
N CYS A 280 -15.78 11.72 7.76
CA CYS A 280 -16.49 11.44 6.52
C CYS A 280 -16.01 10.13 5.86
N LEU A 281 -14.70 9.92 5.77
CA LEU A 281 -14.10 8.71 5.20
C LEU A 281 -14.55 7.45 5.98
N MET A 282 -14.46 7.48 7.31
CA MET A 282 -14.89 6.37 8.17
C MET A 282 -16.38 6.03 7.98
N ILE A 283 -17.24 7.05 7.88
CA ILE A 283 -18.67 6.84 7.65
C ILE A 283 -18.94 6.26 6.25
N ARG A 284 -18.25 6.75 5.19
CA ARG A 284 -18.37 6.19 3.84
C ARG A 284 -17.92 4.74 3.77
N ILE A 285 -16.80 4.39 4.40
CA ILE A 285 -16.30 3.00 4.49
C ILE A 285 -17.36 2.10 5.11
N LEU A 286 -17.92 2.49 6.26
CA LEU A 286 -18.90 1.67 6.97
C LEU A 286 -20.18 1.48 6.15
N HIS A 287 -20.63 2.53 5.45
CA HIS A 287 -21.79 2.45 4.57
C HIS A 287 -21.54 1.53 3.37
N GLN A 288 -20.39 1.66 2.71
CA GLN A 288 -20.01 0.82 1.58
C GLN A 288 -19.87 -0.64 2.01
N PHE A 289 -19.39 -0.90 3.23
CA PHE A 289 -19.37 -2.22 3.82
C PHE A 289 -20.78 -2.82 3.95
N PHE A 290 -21.73 -2.10 4.55
CA PHE A 290 -23.12 -2.59 4.67
C PHE A 290 -23.80 -2.78 3.32
N GLN A 291 -23.55 -1.87 2.39
CA GLN A 291 -24.09 -1.97 1.04
C GLN A 291 -23.58 -3.24 0.35
N TYR A 292 -22.28 -3.48 0.40
CA TYR A 292 -21.67 -4.69 -0.16
C TYR A 292 -22.22 -5.96 0.51
N CYS A 293 -22.37 -5.98 1.84
CA CYS A 293 -22.92 -7.13 2.54
C CYS A 293 -24.37 -7.42 2.15
N ASN A 294 -25.21 -6.39 2.03
CA ASN A 294 -26.61 -6.56 1.66
C ASN A 294 -26.78 -7.03 0.20
N GLU A 295 -25.92 -6.59 -0.71
CA GLU A 295 -25.91 -7.02 -2.12
C GLU A 295 -25.45 -8.47 -2.29
N ASN A 296 -24.63 -8.97 -1.36
CA ASN A 296 -24.02 -10.31 -1.44
C ASN A 296 -24.51 -11.25 -0.34
N LYS A 297 -25.66 -10.95 0.28
CA LYS A 297 -26.21 -11.66 1.44
C LYS A 297 -26.46 -13.15 1.25
N ASP A 298 -26.59 -13.60 0.00
CA ASP A 298 -26.84 -15.00 -0.32
C ASP A 298 -25.52 -15.78 -0.57
N ASN A 299 -24.36 -15.10 -0.49
CA ASN A 299 -23.05 -15.70 -0.68
C ASN A 299 -22.49 -16.23 0.65
N GLN A 300 -22.25 -17.54 0.73
CA GLN A 300 -21.77 -18.19 1.96
C GLN A 300 -20.39 -17.71 2.43
N LYS A 301 -19.55 -17.20 1.51
CA LYS A 301 -18.24 -16.64 1.87
C LYS A 301 -18.32 -15.24 2.47
N LEU A 302 -19.49 -14.56 2.38
CA LEU A 302 -19.67 -13.22 2.92
C LEU A 302 -19.36 -13.18 4.42
N ALA A 303 -19.77 -14.20 5.18
CA ALA A 303 -19.53 -14.25 6.63
C ALA A 303 -18.03 -14.16 6.99
N SER A 304 -17.17 -14.74 6.17
CA SER A 304 -15.72 -14.70 6.37
C SER A 304 -15.16 -13.30 6.12
N PHE A 305 -15.60 -12.63 5.05
CA PHE A 305 -15.24 -11.23 4.78
C PHE A 305 -15.72 -10.28 5.88
N MET A 306 -16.95 -10.45 6.35
CA MET A 306 -17.50 -9.64 7.44
C MET A 306 -16.70 -9.79 8.72
N LYS A 307 -16.30 -11.02 9.05
CA LYS A 307 -15.44 -11.30 10.21
C LYS A 307 -14.10 -10.58 10.06
N GLU A 308 -13.47 -10.72 8.90
CA GLU A 308 -12.18 -10.07 8.59
C GLU A 308 -12.29 -8.54 8.74
N PHE A 309 -13.30 -7.90 8.13
CA PHE A 309 -13.53 -6.46 8.26
C PHE A 309 -13.73 -6.02 9.73
N ILE A 310 -14.51 -6.77 10.50
CA ILE A 310 -14.79 -6.38 11.89
C ILE A 310 -13.55 -6.52 12.77
N ASP A 311 -12.85 -7.63 12.66
CA ASP A 311 -11.67 -7.94 13.47
C ASP A 311 -10.49 -7.04 13.09
N GLU A 312 -10.30 -6.77 11.79
CA GLU A 312 -9.13 -6.02 11.31
C GLU A 312 -9.31 -4.51 11.25
N TYR A 313 -10.54 -4.01 11.09
CA TYR A 313 -10.79 -2.59 10.95
C TYR A 313 -11.70 -2.06 12.05
N TYR A 314 -12.95 -2.54 12.11
CA TYR A 314 -13.98 -1.89 12.93
C TYR A 314 -13.62 -1.88 14.43
N LYS A 315 -13.14 -3.01 14.96
CA LYS A 315 -12.74 -3.10 16.38
C LYS A 315 -11.62 -2.13 16.75
N LYS A 316 -10.66 -1.89 15.86
CA LYS A 316 -9.55 -0.95 16.08
C LYS A 316 -10.02 0.50 16.13
N HIS A 317 -11.09 0.84 15.41
CA HIS A 317 -11.62 2.20 15.31
C HIS A 317 -12.97 2.40 16.05
N LYS A 318 -13.30 1.49 16.97
CA LYS A 318 -14.61 1.45 17.62
C LYS A 318 -14.91 2.72 18.42
N GLU A 319 -13.91 3.25 19.14
CA GLU A 319 -14.10 4.43 19.98
C GLU A 319 -14.27 5.71 19.14
N GLU A 320 -13.60 5.81 18.00
CA GLU A 320 -13.80 6.89 17.03
C GLU A 320 -15.19 6.84 16.42
N TYR A 321 -15.66 5.65 16.00
CA TYR A 321 -17.03 5.48 15.53
C TYR A 321 -18.06 5.85 16.60
N LYS A 322 -17.83 5.44 17.85
CA LYS A 322 -18.71 5.78 18.97
C LYS A 322 -18.83 7.30 19.13
N LYS A 323 -17.72 8.04 19.11
CA LYS A 323 -17.72 9.50 19.15
C LYS A 323 -18.52 10.10 18.00
N ILE A 324 -18.27 9.66 16.77
CA ILE A 324 -19.01 10.13 15.58
C ILE A 324 -20.52 9.89 15.76
N PHE A 325 -20.93 8.69 16.19
CA PHE A 325 -22.34 8.37 16.37
C PHE A 325 -23.01 9.15 17.50
N GLU A 326 -22.27 9.50 18.55
CA GLU A 326 -22.75 10.34 19.65
C GLU A 326 -22.92 11.79 19.20
N GLU A 327 -21.95 12.34 18.47
CA GLU A 327 -22.02 13.69 17.89
C GLU A 327 -23.22 13.85 16.95
N CYS A 328 -23.48 12.84 16.10
CA CYS A 328 -24.59 12.90 15.15
C CYS A 328 -25.97 12.64 15.74
N LYS A 329 -26.09 12.43 17.06
CA LYS A 329 -27.38 12.38 17.78
C LYS A 329 -27.88 13.77 18.21
N GLY A 330 -27.00 14.76 18.30
CA GLY A 330 -27.34 16.10 18.78
C GLY A 330 -28.08 16.95 17.73
N GLU A 331 -29.07 17.72 18.18
CA GLU A 331 -29.72 18.75 17.35
C GLU A 331 -28.82 20.00 17.30
N GLY A 332 -28.53 20.52 16.10
CA GLY A 332 -28.01 21.90 15.94
C GLY A 332 -26.62 22.08 15.29
N LYS A 333 -25.89 21.02 14.93
CA LYS A 333 -24.68 21.12 14.07
C LYS A 333 -24.67 20.01 13.02
N SER A 334 -25.08 20.33 11.79
CA SER A 334 -24.87 19.45 10.63
C SER A 334 -23.42 19.54 10.19
N ASN A 335 -22.57 18.69 10.77
CA ASN A 335 -21.28 18.39 10.17
C ASN A 335 -21.51 17.45 8.98
N LYS A 336 -20.68 17.55 7.94
CA LYS A 336 -20.87 16.80 6.68
C LYS A 336 -20.98 15.28 6.90
N TYR A 337 -20.23 14.73 7.85
CA TYR A 337 -20.28 13.30 8.19
C TYR A 337 -21.58 12.91 8.91
N CYS A 338 -22.22 13.82 9.63
CA CYS A 338 -23.52 13.57 10.26
C CYS A 338 -24.66 13.57 9.25
N ASP A 339 -24.60 14.43 8.24
CA ASP A 339 -25.57 14.40 7.12
C ASP A 339 -25.46 13.10 6.34
N LEU A 340 -24.23 12.66 6.06
CA LEU A 340 -23.96 11.35 5.49
C LEU A 340 -24.56 10.26 6.39
N PHE A 341 -24.16 10.21 7.66
CA PHE A 341 -24.64 9.21 8.61
C PHE A 341 -26.17 9.14 8.69
N ASN A 342 -26.85 10.29 8.83
CA ASN A 342 -28.30 10.37 8.98
C ASN A 342 -29.05 9.91 7.72
N THR A 343 -28.50 10.20 6.53
CA THR A 343 -29.06 9.73 5.25
C THR A 343 -29.15 8.20 5.20
N TRP A 344 -28.14 7.50 5.71
CA TRP A 344 -28.03 6.04 5.59
C TRP A 344 -28.50 5.27 6.83
N LYS A 345 -28.52 5.92 8.00
CA LYS A 345 -29.01 5.33 9.27
C LYS A 345 -30.39 4.73 9.15
N ARG A 346 -31.29 5.32 8.34
CA ARG A 346 -32.63 4.77 8.11
C ARG A 346 -32.59 3.48 7.28
N LYS A 347 -31.69 3.40 6.30
CA LYS A 347 -31.55 2.25 5.39
C LYS A 347 -30.93 1.04 6.09
N PHE A 348 -29.93 1.26 6.92
CA PHE A 348 -29.16 0.19 7.61
C PHE A 348 -29.40 0.20 9.13
N LYS A 349 -30.62 0.53 9.57
CA LYS A 349 -30.95 0.72 11.00
C LYS A 349 -30.58 -0.49 11.85
N THR A 350 -30.89 -1.70 11.37
CA THR A 350 -30.61 -2.95 12.07
C THR A 350 -29.11 -3.23 12.13
N ASP A 351 -28.41 -3.19 11.00
CA ASP A 351 -26.96 -3.40 10.94
C ASP A 351 -26.20 -2.43 11.83
N LEU A 352 -26.56 -1.14 11.73
CA LEU A 352 -25.96 -0.08 12.52
C LEU A 352 -26.18 -0.30 14.02
N SER A 353 -27.40 -0.65 14.43
CA SER A 353 -27.70 -0.90 15.84
C SER A 353 -26.92 -2.09 16.39
N LEU A 354 -26.75 -3.15 15.59
CA LEU A 354 -26.03 -4.35 16.00
C LEU A 354 -24.52 -4.09 16.10
N ILE A 355 -23.92 -3.45 15.08
CA ILE A 355 -22.48 -3.18 15.08
C ILE A 355 -22.08 -2.20 16.20
N GLN A 356 -22.96 -1.26 16.56
CA GLN A 356 -22.71 -0.30 17.65
C GLN A 356 -22.64 -0.97 19.02
N ASN A 357 -23.61 -1.86 19.30
CA ASN A 357 -23.78 -2.42 20.64
C ASN A 357 -22.86 -3.62 20.87
N LYS A 358 -22.80 -4.55 19.91
CA LYS A 358 -22.02 -5.79 20.00
C LYS A 358 -21.57 -6.24 18.60
N PRO A 359 -20.36 -5.86 18.15
CA PRO A 359 -19.84 -6.25 16.85
C PRO A 359 -19.85 -7.77 16.61
N ASP A 360 -19.55 -8.55 17.64
CA ASP A 360 -19.60 -10.02 17.55
C ASP A 360 -21.04 -10.54 17.38
N SER A 361 -22.02 -9.89 18.00
CA SER A 361 -23.44 -10.23 17.79
C SER A 361 -23.94 -9.84 16.40
N TYR A 362 -23.33 -8.85 15.75
CA TYR A 362 -23.61 -8.55 14.35
C TYR A 362 -23.15 -9.69 13.42
N LEU A 363 -21.98 -10.29 13.68
CA LEU A 363 -21.53 -11.49 12.96
C LEU A 363 -22.49 -12.67 13.15
N ASP A 364 -22.96 -12.90 14.37
CA ASP A 364 -23.90 -13.98 14.65
C ASP A 364 -25.28 -13.76 14.00
N TYR A 365 -25.77 -12.52 14.01
CA TYR A 365 -26.99 -12.14 13.30
C TYR A 365 -26.86 -12.39 11.79
N MET A 366 -25.75 -11.96 11.19
CA MET A 366 -25.55 -12.08 9.75
C MET A 366 -25.29 -13.52 9.33
N LYS A 367 -24.56 -14.32 10.10
CA LYS A 367 -24.44 -15.77 9.86
C LYS A 367 -25.78 -16.47 9.87
N LYS A 368 -26.64 -16.14 10.84
CA LYS A 368 -28.01 -16.71 10.91
C LYS A 368 -28.87 -16.24 9.74
N TYR A 369 -28.71 -15.00 9.29
CA TYR A 369 -29.44 -14.47 8.15
C TYR A 369 -29.00 -15.10 6.82
N ILE A 370 -27.69 -15.23 6.59
CA ILE A 370 -27.09 -15.91 5.43
C ILE A 370 -27.50 -17.40 5.42
N ASN A 371 -27.46 -18.07 6.58
CA ASN A 371 -27.83 -19.48 6.69
C ASN A 371 -29.35 -19.73 6.67
N GLY A 372 -30.15 -18.74 7.08
CA GLY A 372 -31.62 -18.83 7.10
C GLY A 372 -32.24 -18.66 5.71
N ASN A 373 -31.61 -17.88 4.83
CA ASN A 373 -32.02 -17.74 3.42
C ASN A 373 -31.53 -18.90 2.53
N THR A 374 -30.57 -19.70 3.00
CA THR A 374 -30.01 -20.84 2.28
C THR A 374 -30.66 -22.17 2.68
N ALA A 375 -31.98 -22.17 2.91
CA ALA A 375 -32.73 -23.37 3.31
C ALA A 375 -32.49 -24.59 2.38
N ASP A 376 -32.07 -24.38 1.13
CA ASP A 376 -31.71 -25.44 0.19
C ASP A 376 -30.29 -26.03 0.35
N THR A 377 -29.34 -25.37 1.02
CA THR A 377 -27.97 -25.92 1.20
C THR A 377 -27.80 -26.72 2.48
N SER A 378 -28.76 -26.70 3.40
CA SER A 378 -28.72 -27.56 4.60
C SER A 378 -28.67 -29.05 4.23
N SER A 379 -29.33 -29.44 3.13
CA SER A 379 -29.28 -30.78 2.57
C SER A 379 -27.87 -31.12 2.06
N ILE A 380 -27.26 -30.23 1.28
CA ILE A 380 -25.92 -30.46 0.70
C ILE A 380 -24.83 -30.45 1.77
N ALA A 381 -24.89 -29.52 2.72
CA ALA A 381 -23.93 -29.41 3.82
C ALA A 381 -24.03 -30.59 4.80
N ASN A 382 -25.24 -31.06 5.12
CA ASN A 382 -25.42 -32.29 5.91
C ASN A 382 -24.95 -33.53 5.14
N THR A 383 -25.13 -33.56 3.82
CA THR A 383 -24.64 -34.66 3.00
C THR A 383 -23.10 -34.66 2.96
N LEU A 384 -22.47 -33.48 2.83
CA LEU A 384 -21.01 -33.34 2.81
C LEU A 384 -20.37 -33.67 4.16
N SER A 385 -20.98 -33.25 5.27
CA SER A 385 -20.50 -33.60 6.61
C SER A 385 -20.66 -35.09 6.90
N MET A 386 -21.77 -35.71 6.48
CA MET A 386 -21.92 -37.17 6.51
C MET A 386 -20.81 -37.87 5.73
N PHE A 387 -20.43 -37.37 4.54
CA PHE A 387 -19.32 -37.96 3.77
C PHE A 387 -17.95 -37.81 4.45
N LEU A 388 -17.68 -36.67 5.06
CA LEU A 388 -16.41 -36.42 5.77
C LEU A 388 -16.31 -37.23 7.07
N ASP A 389 -17.40 -37.35 7.82
CA ASP A 389 -17.48 -38.19 9.02
C ASP A 389 -17.36 -39.69 8.68
N PHE A 390 -17.88 -40.12 7.52
CA PHE A 390 -17.67 -41.48 7.01
C PHE A 390 -16.22 -41.76 6.62
N ALA A 391 -15.53 -40.79 6.00
CA ALA A 391 -14.12 -40.92 5.64
C ALA A 391 -13.21 -40.99 6.88
N ALA A 392 -13.55 -40.25 7.93
CA ALA A 392 -12.78 -40.20 9.18
C ALA A 392 -12.94 -41.45 10.07
N ASN A 393 -14.06 -42.18 10.00
CA ASN A 393 -14.40 -43.28 10.94
C ASN A 393 -14.40 -44.70 10.33
N SER A 394 -13.59 -44.97 9.30
CA SER A 394 -13.80 -46.17 8.51
C SER A 394 -12.97 -47.41 8.92
N LYS A 395 -13.56 -48.24 9.79
CA LYS A 395 -13.26 -49.70 9.85
C LYS A 395 -14.08 -50.51 8.83
N TYR A 396 -15.02 -49.86 8.14
CA TYR A 396 -15.95 -50.45 7.15
C TYR A 396 -15.88 -49.79 5.76
N SER A 397 -14.82 -49.02 5.47
CA SER A 397 -14.69 -48.21 4.23
C SER A 397 -14.82 -49.03 2.96
N THR A 398 -14.19 -50.22 2.92
CA THR A 398 -14.05 -50.97 1.67
C THR A 398 -15.37 -51.53 1.19
N THR A 399 -16.22 -52.03 2.08
CA THR A 399 -17.52 -52.62 1.73
C THR A 399 -18.51 -51.55 1.27
N ILE A 400 -18.54 -50.41 1.95
CA ILE A 400 -19.48 -49.33 1.62
C ILE A 400 -19.05 -48.61 0.33
N ILE A 401 -17.75 -48.35 0.14
CA ILE A 401 -17.22 -47.82 -1.12
C ILE A 401 -17.49 -48.80 -2.28
N SER A 402 -17.34 -50.11 -2.05
CA SER A 402 -17.68 -51.13 -3.05
C SER A 402 -19.17 -51.14 -3.40
N ILE A 403 -20.05 -50.95 -2.42
CA ILE A 403 -21.50 -50.86 -2.63
C ILE A 403 -21.83 -49.57 -3.40
N MET A 404 -21.22 -48.43 -3.06
CA MET A 404 -21.43 -47.17 -3.78
C MET A 404 -20.93 -47.22 -5.23
N ILE A 405 -19.76 -47.81 -5.47
CA ILE A 405 -19.24 -48.03 -6.84
C ILE A 405 -20.18 -48.96 -7.61
N SER A 406 -20.71 -50.01 -6.96
CA SER A 406 -21.68 -50.93 -7.59
C SER A 406 -22.99 -50.22 -7.94
N PHE A 407 -23.52 -49.38 -7.06
CA PHE A 407 -24.69 -48.55 -7.36
C PHE A 407 -24.42 -47.57 -8.50
N PHE A 408 -23.27 -46.89 -8.48
CA PHE A 408 -22.88 -45.95 -9.52
C PHE A 408 -22.76 -46.64 -10.89
N LEU A 409 -22.14 -47.82 -10.95
CA LEU A 409 -22.05 -48.63 -12.16
C LEU A 409 -23.43 -49.11 -12.62
N CYS A 410 -24.29 -49.59 -11.71
CA CYS A 410 -25.66 -49.96 -12.04
C CYS A 410 -26.46 -48.81 -12.65
N PHE A 411 -26.40 -47.61 -12.05
CA PHE A 411 -27.06 -46.43 -12.61
C PHE A 411 -26.47 -46.00 -13.94
N PHE A 412 -25.15 -46.11 -14.12
CA PHE A 412 -24.50 -45.83 -15.40
C PHE A 412 -24.96 -46.78 -16.51
N PHE A 413 -25.04 -48.09 -16.22
CA PHE A 413 -25.54 -49.07 -17.19
C PHE A 413 -27.03 -48.89 -17.46
N LEU A 414 -27.85 -48.63 -16.44
CA LEU A 414 -29.28 -48.33 -16.62
C LEU A 414 -29.50 -47.08 -17.46
N TYR A 415 -28.74 -46.01 -17.21
CA TYR A 415 -28.77 -44.79 -18.01
C TYR A 415 -28.36 -45.04 -19.46
N LYS A 416 -27.30 -45.83 -19.68
CA LYS A 416 -26.84 -46.20 -21.02
C LYS A 416 -27.87 -47.06 -21.76
N VAL A 417 -28.51 -48.01 -21.09
CA VAL A 417 -29.60 -48.84 -21.64
C VAL A 417 -30.82 -47.99 -21.96
N LEU A 418 -31.21 -47.07 -21.07
CA LEU A 418 -32.32 -46.15 -21.27
C LEU A 418 -32.07 -45.25 -22.49
N ASN A 419 -30.88 -44.66 -22.61
CA ASN A 419 -30.49 -43.87 -23.78
C ASN A 419 -30.50 -44.71 -25.07
N ASN A 420 -30.03 -45.97 -25.03
CA ASN A 420 -30.03 -46.83 -26.22
C ASN A 420 -31.46 -47.27 -26.61
N TYR A 421 -32.34 -47.45 -25.63
CA TYR A 421 -33.75 -47.79 -25.83
C TYR A 421 -34.53 -46.59 -26.42
N ILE A 422 -34.30 -45.39 -25.88
CA ILE A 422 -34.85 -44.14 -26.41
C ILE A 422 -34.34 -43.88 -27.83
N TYR A 423 -33.05 -44.14 -28.11
CA TYR A 423 -32.47 -44.00 -29.44
C TYR A 423 -33.06 -44.99 -30.46
N LYS A 424 -33.34 -46.23 -30.04
CA LYS A 424 -34.05 -47.23 -30.87
C LYS A 424 -35.51 -46.85 -31.12
N ILE A 425 -36.21 -46.30 -30.13
CA ILE A 425 -37.58 -45.78 -30.32
C ILE A 425 -37.59 -44.62 -31.33
N TYR A 426 -36.61 -43.71 -31.24
CA TYR A 426 -36.45 -42.61 -32.20
C TYR A 426 -36.18 -43.11 -33.63
N LEU A 427 -35.40 -44.16 -33.81
CA LEU A 427 -35.13 -44.78 -35.12
C LEU A 427 -36.32 -45.56 -35.69
N CYS A 428 -37.20 -46.12 -34.86
CA CYS A 428 -38.45 -46.75 -35.32
C CYS A 428 -39.54 -45.74 -35.69
N ILE A 429 -39.52 -44.53 -35.11
CA ILE A 429 -40.47 -43.46 -35.44
C ILE A 429 -40.05 -42.71 -36.73
N SER A 430 -38.77 -42.73 -37.11
CA SER A 430 -38.28 -42.07 -38.33
C SER A 430 -38.37 -42.92 -39.61
N TYR A 431 -38.87 -44.16 -39.54
CA TYR A 431 -39.00 -45.09 -40.68
C TYR A 431 -40.44 -45.61 -40.93
N ASN A 432 -41.46 -44.93 -40.39
CA ASN A 432 -42.87 -45.13 -40.75
C ASN A 432 -43.49 -43.85 -41.32
#